data_AF-R9IKD2-F1
#
_entry.id   AF-R9IKD2-F1
#
_cell.length_a   1.000
_cell.length_b   1.000
_cell.length_c   1.000
_cell.angle_alpha   90.00
_cell.angle_beta   90.00
_cell.angle_gamma   90.00
#
_symmetry.space_group_name_H-M   'P 1'
#
loop_
_entity.id
_entity.type
_entity.pdbx_description
1 polymer ?
#
loop_
_entity_poly.entity_id
_entity_poly.type
_entity_poly.pdbx_seq_one_letter_code
_entity_poly.pdbx_strand_id
1 'polypeptide(L)' 'MKELEPQKQFQIAQVVATMAIEDMPVDSQTYEILTQIATGEKTAEQIISEIKKEYKNG' A
#
# COMPACT_ATOMS: atom_id res chain seq x y z
N MET A 1 -0.15 11.99 -10.31
CA MET A 1 -0.62 11.53 -8.98
C MET A 1 -1.19 12.74 -8.25
N LYS A 2 -2.40 12.64 -7.67
CA LYS A 2 -2.85 13.67 -6.72
C LYS A 2 -1.89 13.63 -5.54
N GLU A 3 -1.39 14.79 -5.14
CA GLU A 3 -0.52 14.90 -3.98
C GLU A 3 -1.29 14.39 -2.74
N LEU A 4 -0.70 13.47 -2.00
CA LEU A 4 -1.30 12.94 -0.78
C LEU A 4 -1.33 14.04 0.27
N GLU A 5 -2.44 14.18 0.99
CA GLU A 5 -2.49 15.02 2.19
C GLU A 5 -1.34 14.64 3.14
N PRO A 6 -0.64 15.60 3.77
CA PRO A 6 0.52 15.32 4.62
C PRO A 6 0.25 14.27 5.71
N GLN A 7 -0.96 14.26 6.26
CA GLN A 7 -1.37 13.25 7.24
C GLN A 7 -1.35 11.82 6.67
N LYS A 8 -1.78 11.64 5.42
CA LYS A 8 -1.80 10.33 4.75
C LYS A 8 -0.39 9.87 4.40
N GLN A 9 0.48 10.79 4.00
CA GLN A 9 1.91 10.50 3.80
C GLN A 9 2.55 10.02 5.11
N PHE A 10 2.26 10.69 6.22
CA PHE A 10 2.76 10.31 7.54
C PHE A 10 2.26 8.92 7.96
N GLN A 11 0.98 8.61 7.73
CA GLN A 11 0.42 7.28 8.03
C GLN A 11 1.12 6.17 7.23
N ILE A 12 1.36 6.38 5.93
CA ILE A 12 2.11 5.42 5.10
C ILE A 12 3.55 5.26 5.63
N ALA A 13 4.22 6.37 5.99
CA ALA A 13 5.57 6.32 6.55
C ALA A 13 5.63 5.53 7.86
N GLN A 14 4.61 5.61 8.72
CA GLN A 14 4.53 4.79 9.93
C GLN A 14 4.43 3.30 9.61
N VAL A 15 3.58 2.91 8.64
CA VAL A 15 3.49 1.50 8.21
C VAL A 15 4.83 1.00 7.69
N VAL A 16 5.48 1.77 6.81
CA VAL A 16 6.79 1.42 6.25
C VAL A 16 7.85 1.28 7.36
N ALA A 17 7.87 2.20 8.33
CA ALA A 17 8.81 2.14 9.44
C ALA A 17 8.59 0.90 10.33
N THR A 18 7.34 0.56 10.67
CA THR A 18 7.03 -0.64 11.45
C THR A 18 7.43 -1.91 10.71
N MET A 19 7.13 -2.00 9.41
CA MET A 19 7.51 -3.14 8.58
C MET A 19 9.04 -3.32 8.50
N ALA A 20 9.79 -2.21 8.40
CA ALA A 20 11.24 -2.24 8.41
C ALA A 20 11.85 -2.65 9.76
N ILE A 21 11.21 -2.31 10.89
CA ILE A 21 11.65 -2.75 12.23
C ILE A 21 11.55 -4.28 12.37
N GLU A 22 10.54 -4.89 11.74
CA GLU A 22 10.31 -6.33 11.74
C GLU A 22 11.11 -7.08 10.64
N ASP A 23 12.17 -6.46 10.08
CA ASP A 23 12.96 -6.99 8.96
C ASP A 23 12.13 -7.35 7.71
N MET A 24 10.98 -6.70 7.52
CA MET A 24 10.08 -6.88 6.37
C MET A 24 9.95 -5.58 5.56
N PRO A 25 10.99 -5.09 4.89
CA PRO A 25 10.92 -3.82 4.16
C PRO A 25 9.83 -3.86 3.07
N VAL A 26 9.11 -2.74 2.95
CA VAL A 26 8.04 -2.57 1.96
C VAL A 26 8.67 -2.33 0.58
N ASP A 27 8.26 -3.12 -0.42
CA ASP A 27 8.69 -2.93 -1.80
C ASP A 27 7.90 -1.81 -2.52
N SER A 28 8.34 -1.46 -3.73
CA SER A 28 7.72 -0.38 -4.50
C SER A 28 6.26 -0.64 -4.85
N GLN A 29 5.90 -1.90 -5.13
CA GLN A 29 4.53 -2.30 -5.47
C GLN A 29 3.61 -2.11 -4.27
N THR A 30 4.05 -2.56 -3.09
CA THR A 30 3.28 -2.43 -1.84
C THR A 30 3.13 -0.96 -1.45
N TYR A 31 4.17 -0.13 -1.64
CA TYR A 31 4.08 1.31 -1.41
C TYR A 31 3.05 2.00 -2.32
N GLU A 32 3.00 1.62 -3.60
CA GLU A 32 2.01 2.14 -4.54
C GLU A 32 0.58 1.73 -4.16
N ILE A 33 0.38 0.48 -3.74
CA ILE A 33 -0.90 -0.01 -3.22
C ILE A 33 -1.35 0.80 -2.00
N LEU A 34 -0.45 1.04 -1.03
CA LEU A 34 -0.75 1.86 0.15
C LEU A 34 -1.15 3.29 -0.26
N THR A 35 -0.51 3.84 -1.28
CA THR A 35 -0.83 5.15 -1.85
C THR A 35 -2.21 5.17 -2.53
N GLN A 36 -2.55 4.13 -3.31
CA GLN A 36 -3.87 4.01 -3.94
C GLN A 36 -5.00 3.91 -2.90
N ILE A 37 -4.77 3.18 -1.81
CA ILE A 37 -5.71 3.10 -0.69
C ILE A 37 -5.85 4.46 0.00
N ALA A 38 -4.73 5.11 0.31
CA ALA A 38 -4.74 6.39 1.01
C ALA A 38 -5.39 7.50 0.17
N THR A 39 -5.18 7.53 -1.14
CA THR A 39 -5.84 8.48 -2.06
C THR A 39 -7.32 8.18 -2.28
N GLY A 40 -7.79 6.98 -1.92
CA GLY A 40 -9.13 6.50 -2.22
C GLY A 40 -9.32 6.09 -3.68
N GLU A 41 -8.22 5.92 -4.43
CA GLU A 41 -8.24 5.43 -5.81
C GLU A 41 -8.76 3.98 -5.87
N LYS A 42 -8.38 3.16 -4.88
CA LYS A 42 -8.88 1.80 -4.71
C LYS A 42 -9.25 1.52 -3.26
N THR A 43 -10.22 0.65 -3.04
CA THR A 43 -10.52 0.10 -1.71
C THR A 43 -9.58 -1.07 -1.40
N ALA A 44 -9.44 -1.38 -0.11
CA ALA A 44 -8.68 -2.54 0.33
C ALA A 44 -9.23 -3.85 -0.28
N GLU A 45 -10.56 -3.98 -0.42
CA GLU A 45 -11.20 -5.17 -1.01
C GLU A 45 -10.85 -5.33 -2.49
N GLN A 46 -10.76 -4.23 -3.25
CA GLN A 46 -10.34 -4.26 -4.65
C GLN A 46 -8.90 -4.76 -4.78
N ILE A 47 -7.99 -4.19 -3.98
CA ILE A 47 -6.59 -4.63 -3.92
C ILE A 47 -6.48 -6.11 -3.54
N ILE A 48 -7.16 -6.54 -2.48
CA ILE A 48 -7.15 -7.94 -2.03
C ILE A 48 -7.66 -8.88 -3.13
N SER A 49 -8.68 -8.46 -3.89
CA SER A 49 -9.21 -9.22 -5.01
C SER A 49 -8.20 -9.33 -6.16
N GLU A 50 -7.50 -8.24 -6.50
CA GLU A 50 -6.44 -8.21 -7.51
C GLU A 50 -5.28 -9.13 -7.14
N ILE A 51 -4.74 -9.00 -5.92
CA ILE A 51 -3.67 -9.87 -5.40
C ILE A 51 -4.10 -11.33 -5.48
N LYS A 52 -5.31 -11.67 -5.00
CA LYS A 52 -5.82 -13.05 -5.07
C LYS A 52 -5.94 -13.58 -6.51
N LYS A 53 -6.23 -12.72 -7.49
CA LYS A 53 -6.30 -13.12 -8.91
C LYS A 53 -4.90 -13.40 -9.46
N GLU A 54 -3.91 -12.58 -9.13
CA GLU A 54 -2.52 -12.81 -9.55
C GLU A 54 -2.00 -14.16 -9.06
N TYR A 55 -2.18 -14.47 -7.76
CA TYR A 55 -1.75 -15.76 -7.19
C TYR A 55 -2.50 -16.99 -7.72
N LYS A 56 -3.73 -16.81 -8.23
CA LYS A 56 -4.49 -17.93 -8.84
C LYS A 56 -4.10 -18.19 -10.30
N ASN A 57 -3.48 -17.21 -10.95
CA ASN A 57 -3.07 -17.27 -12.34
C ASN A 57 -1.55 -17.47 -12.50
N GLY A 58 -0.80 -17.52 -11.39
CA GLY A 58 0.64 -17.75 -11.32
C GLY A 58 1.01 -19.21 -11.07
#